data_AF-A0A4Y8D4Q1-F1
#
_entry.id   AF-A0A4Y8D4Q1-F1
#
_cell.length_a   1.000
_cell.length_b   1.000
_cell.length_c   1.000
_cell.angle_alpha   90.00
_cell.angle_beta   90.00
_cell.angle_gamma   90.00
#
_symmetry.space_group_name_H-M   'P 1'
#
loop_
_entity.id
_entity.type
_entity.pdbx_description
1 polymer ?
#
loop_
_entity_poly.entity_id
_entity_poly.type
_entity_poly.pdbx_seq_one_letter_code
_entity_poly.pdbx_strand_id
1 'polypeptide(L)'
;MASVLPIFPKLVFIVLEPISLVAAFVVAMISPEWFIQEQVVISRQLSISDNARAVALQLGMVYLLMAMVEIAILSGTQEAKVVGNYLFACWLGDIGHFAVTYRVLGWERVGNVTQWNSMTFGNIGVTIFLFLTRSAYLLGLFGPHDKGVTKLA
;
A
#
# COMPACT_ATOMS: atom_id res chain seq x y z
N MET A 1 -2.61 14.37 20.45
CA MET A 1 -1.49 14.74 19.56
C MET A 1 -2.04 14.81 18.15
N ALA A 2 -2.15 16.01 17.58
CA ALA A 2 -2.70 16.20 16.24
C ALA A 2 -1.62 15.83 15.22
N SER A 3 -1.84 14.76 14.44
CA SER A 3 -0.97 14.39 13.32
C SER A 3 -0.93 15.54 12.31
N VAL A 4 0.27 15.81 11.80
CA VAL A 4 0.59 16.65 10.64
C VAL A 4 -0.36 16.40 9.45
N LEU A 5 -0.86 15.18 9.27
CA LEU A 5 -1.72 14.84 8.14
C LEU A 5 -3.14 15.42 8.27
N PRO A 6 -3.71 15.98 7.18
CA PRO A 6 -5.13 16.31 7.10
C PRO A 6 -6.00 15.06 7.31
N ILE A 7 -7.27 15.25 7.68
CA ILE A 7 -8.16 14.16 8.14
C ILE A 7 -8.25 13.00 7.14
N PHE A 8 -8.41 13.30 5.84
CA PHE A 8 -8.56 12.26 4.82
C PHE A 8 -7.25 11.45 4.61
N PRO A 9 -6.08 12.06 4.30
CA PRO A 9 -4.81 11.35 4.27
C PRO A 9 -4.49 10.58 5.55
N LYS A 10 -4.88 11.13 6.71
CA LYS A 10 -4.70 10.46 8.00
C LYS A 10 -5.50 9.17 8.09
N LEU A 11 -6.78 9.19 7.67
CA LEU A 11 -7.61 7.98 7.63
C LEU A 11 -7.01 6.93 6.69
N VAL A 12 -6.55 7.35 5.51
CA VAL A 12 -5.96 6.43 4.52
C VAL A 12 -4.67 5.82 5.04
N PHE A 13 -3.67 6.63 5.40
CA PHE A 13 -2.31 6.16 5.68
C PHE A 13 -2.10 5.64 7.12
N ILE A 14 -2.89 6.07 8.10
CA ILE A 14 -2.73 5.58 9.49
C ILE A 14 -3.64 4.39 9.78
N VAL A 15 -4.73 4.22 9.03
CA VAL A 15 -5.74 3.19 9.31
C VAL A 15 -5.86 2.21 8.16
N LEU A 16 -6.32 2.66 6.99
CA LEU A 16 -6.69 1.76 5.90
C LEU A 16 -5.47 1.02 5.33
N GLU A 17 -4.37 1.75 5.10
CA GLU A 17 -3.17 1.17 4.53
C GLU A 17 -2.49 0.16 5.46
N PRO A 18 -2.22 0.45 6.75
CA PRO A 18 -1.66 -0.54 7.67
C PRO A 18 -2.55 -1.79 7.82
N ILE A 19 -3.88 -1.63 7.84
CA ILE A 19 -4.81 -2.77 7.86
C ILE A 19 -4.65 -3.62 6.59
N SER A 20 -4.55 -2.99 5.41
CA SER A 20 -4.36 -3.71 4.15
C SER A 20 -3.03 -4.46 4.10
N LEU A 21 -1.95 -3.87 4.62
CA LEU A 21 -0.63 -4.49 4.70
C LEU A 21 -0.61 -5.67 5.69
N VAL A 22 -1.25 -5.53 6.86
CA VAL A 22 -1.39 -6.63 7.82
C VAL A 22 -2.26 -7.76 7.23
N ALA A 23 -3.34 -7.44 6.52
CA ALA A 23 -4.15 -8.45 5.84
C ALA A 23 -3.33 -9.22 4.78
N ALA A 24 -2.54 -8.51 3.97
CA ALA A 24 -1.65 -9.12 2.99
C ALA A 24 -0.58 -10.02 3.65
N PHE A 25 0.00 -9.58 4.77
CA PHE A 25 0.91 -10.40 5.59
C PHE A 25 0.23 -11.68 6.06
N VAL A 26 -0.95 -11.58 6.69
CA VAL A 26 -1.67 -12.74 7.24
C VAL A 26 -1.96 -13.76 6.14
N VAL A 27 -2.46 -13.30 4.99
CA VAL A 27 -2.78 -14.17 3.85
C VAL A 27 -1.52 -14.86 3.29
N ALA A 28 -0.43 -14.11 3.10
CA ALA A 28 0.83 -14.67 2.61
C ALA A 28 1.42 -15.72 3.57
N MET A 29 1.27 -15.52 4.89
CA MET A 29 1.80 -16.44 5.90
C MET A 29 0.93 -17.68 6.13
N ILE A 30 -0.39 -17.55 6.10
CA ILE A 30 -1.33 -18.65 6.37
C ILE A 30 -1.58 -19.50 5.12
N SER A 31 -1.54 -18.89 3.93
CA SER A 31 -1.88 -19.57 2.68
C SER A 31 -0.95 -19.12 1.53
N PRO A 32 0.37 -19.40 1.63
CA PRO A 32 1.34 -18.95 0.65
C PRO A 32 1.06 -19.51 -0.75
N GLU A 33 0.54 -20.73 -0.87
CA GLU A 33 0.23 -21.34 -2.17
C GLU A 33 -0.89 -20.60 -2.89
N TRP A 34 -1.97 -20.31 -2.17
CA TRP A 34 -3.09 -19.52 -2.67
C TRP A 34 -2.62 -18.10 -3.01
N PHE A 35 -1.85 -17.48 -2.13
CA PHE A 35 -1.31 -16.14 -2.33
C PHE A 35 -0.48 -16.04 -3.61
N ILE A 36 0.36 -17.04 -3.90
CA ILE A 36 1.17 -17.11 -5.13
C ILE A 36 0.28 -17.29 -6.37
N GLN A 37 -0.70 -18.20 -6.31
CA GLN A 37 -1.56 -18.48 -7.45
C GLN A 37 -2.42 -17.27 -7.82
N GLU A 38 -2.92 -16.55 -6.83
CA GLU A 38 -3.80 -15.40 -7.03
C GLU A 38 -3.08 -14.15 -7.57
N GLN A 39 -1.75 -14.12 -7.60
CA GLN A 39 -1.01 -13.02 -8.24
C GLN A 39 -1.36 -12.85 -9.72
N VAL A 40 -1.98 -13.86 -10.35
CA VAL A 40 -2.52 -13.79 -11.71
C VAL A 40 -3.98 -14.28 -11.77
N VAL A 41 -4.82 -13.56 -12.53
CA VAL A 41 -6.27 -13.83 -12.67
C VAL A 41 -6.59 -15.23 -13.21
N ILE A 42 -5.69 -15.82 -14.00
CA ILE A 42 -5.84 -17.17 -14.56
C ILE A 42 -4.56 -17.94 -14.25
N SER A 43 -4.53 -18.56 -13.08
CA SER A 43 -3.45 -19.46 -12.70
C SER A 43 -3.79 -20.87 -13.19
N ARG A 44 -2.93 -21.46 -14.02
CA ARG A 44 -2.96 -22.93 -14.18
C ARG A 44 -2.55 -23.51 -12.83
N GLN A 45 -3.27 -24.52 -12.33
CA GLN A 45 -2.87 -25.25 -11.13
C GLN A 45 -1.53 -25.95 -11.39
N LEU A 46 -0.45 -25.22 -11.12
CA LEU A 46 0.92 -25.68 -11.24
C LEU A 46 1.45 -25.96 -9.84
N SER A 47 2.31 -26.96 -9.73
CA SER A 47 3.08 -27.21 -8.51
C SER A 47 3.94 -25.99 -8.20
N ILE A 48 3.77 -25.43 -7.02
CA ILE A 48 4.55 -24.27 -6.54
C ILE A 48 5.88 -24.79 -5.98
N SER A 49 6.98 -24.21 -6.45
CA SER A 49 8.31 -24.57 -5.94
C SER A 49 8.56 -23.96 -4.56
N ASP A 50 9.43 -24.60 -3.77
CA ASP A 50 9.81 -24.06 -2.45
C ASP A 50 10.52 -22.71 -2.55
N ASN A 51 11.19 -22.43 -3.68
CA ASN A 51 11.73 -21.11 -3.96
C ASN A 51 10.64 -20.04 -4.05
N ALA A 52 9.55 -20.30 -4.78
CA ALA A 52 8.43 -19.37 -4.87
C ALA A 52 7.73 -19.19 -3.51
N ARG A 53 7.59 -20.28 -2.75
CA ARG A 53 7.04 -20.26 -1.39
C ARG A 53 7.88 -19.39 -0.45
N ALA A 54 9.20 -19.56 -0.47
CA ALA A 54 10.11 -18.76 0.35
C ALA A 54 10.01 -17.26 0.03
N VAL A 55 9.97 -16.89 -1.27
CA VAL A 55 9.79 -15.49 -1.70
C VAL A 55 8.46 -14.92 -1.25
N ALA A 56 7.36 -15.68 -1.34
CA ALA A 56 6.05 -15.23 -0.88
C ALA A 56 6.00 -14.98 0.64
N LEU A 57 6.59 -15.88 1.43
CA LEU A 57 6.69 -15.72 2.89
C LEU A 57 7.56 -14.51 3.27
N GLN A 58 8.68 -14.30 2.58
CA GLN A 58 9.52 -13.12 2.77
C GLN A 58 8.77 -11.84 2.42
N LEU A 59 8.01 -11.84 1.32
CA LEU A 59 7.16 -10.71 0.94
C LEU A 59 6.07 -10.43 1.99
N GLY A 60 5.47 -11.47 2.56
CA GLY A 60 4.57 -11.35 3.70
C GLY A 60 5.21 -10.57 4.85
N MET A 61 6.43 -10.97 5.26
CA MET A 61 7.17 -10.27 6.32
C MET A 61 7.50 -8.81 5.97
N VAL A 62 7.75 -8.51 4.69
CA VAL A 62 7.94 -7.13 4.21
C VAL A 62 6.65 -6.32 4.38
N TYR A 63 5.47 -6.88 4.11
CA TYR A 63 4.21 -6.17 4.34
C TYR A 63 4.00 -5.82 5.82
N LEU A 64 4.29 -6.74 6.74
CA LEU A 64 4.22 -6.46 8.17
C LEU A 64 5.22 -5.36 8.57
N LEU A 65 6.46 -5.45 8.09
CA LEU A 65 7.47 -4.43 8.34
C LEU A 65 7.02 -3.05 7.83
N MET A 66 6.49 -2.98 6.62
CA MET A 66 5.97 -1.73 6.04
C MET A 66 4.85 -1.14 6.90
N ALA A 67 3.89 -1.97 7.36
CA ALA A 67 2.81 -1.52 8.24
C ALA A 67 3.35 -0.93 9.56
N MET A 68 4.34 -1.60 10.16
CA MET A 68 4.97 -1.15 11.40
C MET A 68 5.75 0.15 11.21
N VAL A 69 6.52 0.26 10.13
CA VAL A 69 7.27 1.49 9.80
C VAL A 69 6.31 2.64 9.52
N GLU A 70 5.22 2.39 8.78
CA GLU A 70 4.19 3.40 8.52
C GLU A 70 3.59 3.95 9.81
N ILE A 71 3.11 3.06 10.69
CA ILE A 71 2.53 3.44 11.98
C ILE A 71 3.58 4.21 12.81
N ALA A 72 4.82 3.71 12.87
CA ALA A 72 5.89 4.33 13.64
C ALA A 72 6.22 5.74 13.15
N ILE A 73 6.31 5.96 11.84
CA ILE A 73 6.60 7.29 11.28
C ILE A 73 5.39 8.20 11.43
N LEU A 74 4.22 7.80 10.94
CA LEU A 74 3.05 8.68 10.87
C LEU A 74 2.42 8.99 12.24
N SER A 75 2.67 8.13 13.24
CA SER A 75 2.26 8.37 14.63
C SER A 75 3.38 8.91 15.52
N GLY A 76 4.65 8.72 15.14
CA GLY A 76 5.81 9.02 15.97
C GLY A 76 6.45 10.39 15.76
N THR A 77 6.14 11.11 14.68
CA THR A 77 6.69 12.45 14.42
C THR A 77 5.62 13.48 14.08
N GLN A 78 5.95 14.75 14.36
CA GLN A 78 5.20 15.93 13.90
C GLN A 78 6.01 16.76 12.89
N GLU A 79 7.14 16.24 12.40
CA GLU A 79 7.95 16.93 11.41
C GLU A 79 7.40 16.67 9.99
N ALA A 80 6.81 17.70 9.39
CA ALA A 80 6.21 17.62 8.05
C ALA A 80 7.21 17.14 6.98
N LYS A 81 8.50 17.47 7.13
CA LYS A 81 9.56 17.02 6.21
C LYS A 81 9.76 15.50 6.26
N VAL A 82 9.73 14.90 7.46
CA VAL A 82 9.88 13.44 7.62
C VAL A 82 8.66 12.72 7.05
N VAL A 83 7.46 13.21 7.37
CA VAL A 83 6.20 12.66 6.82
C VAL A 83 6.18 12.78 5.28
N GLY A 84 6.56 13.94 4.74
CA GLY A 84 6.62 14.17 3.29
C GLY A 84 7.62 13.26 2.60
N ASN A 85 8.83 13.10 3.15
CA ASN A 85 9.84 12.20 2.60
C ASN A 85 9.39 10.73 2.63
N TYR A 86 8.74 10.32 3.72
CA TYR A 86 8.18 8.98 3.84
C TYR A 86 7.09 8.73 2.78
N LEU A 87 6.12 9.64 2.65
CA LEU A 87 5.06 9.51 1.66
C LEU A 87 5.58 9.59 0.22
N PHE A 88 6.65 10.35 -0.04
CA PHE A 88 7.33 10.35 -1.33
C PHE A 88 8.01 9.00 -1.63
N ALA A 89 8.65 8.38 -0.64
CA ALA A 89 9.23 7.04 -0.80
C ALA A 89 8.14 6.00 -1.11
N CYS A 90 7.01 6.04 -0.39
CA CYS A 90 5.87 5.15 -0.67
C CYS A 90 5.24 5.42 -2.04
N TRP A 91 5.17 6.69 -2.47
CA TRP A 91 4.70 7.06 -3.81
C TRP A 91 5.56 6.46 -4.93
N LEU A 92 6.89 6.43 -4.76
CA LEU A 92 7.78 5.69 -5.67
C LEU A 92 7.52 4.18 -5.61
N GLY A 93 7.25 3.65 -4.41
CA GLY A 93 6.83 2.28 -4.20
C GLY A 93 5.57 1.91 -5.00
N ASP A 94 4.55 2.78 -5.01
CA ASP A 94 3.31 2.56 -5.75
C ASP A 94 3.56 2.44 -7.27
N ILE A 95 4.41 3.32 -7.82
CA ILE A 95 4.80 3.28 -9.23
C ILE A 95 5.50 1.97 -9.55
N GLY A 96 6.47 1.59 -8.71
CA GLY A 96 7.21 0.34 -8.85
C GLY A 96 6.30 -0.88 -8.80
N HIS A 97 5.39 -0.93 -7.82
CA HIS A 97 4.42 -1.99 -7.61
C HIS A 97 3.51 -2.14 -8.84
N PHE A 98 2.90 -1.05 -9.29
CA PHE A 98 2.06 -1.09 -10.49
C PHE A 98 2.85 -1.50 -11.74
N ALA A 99 4.08 -1.01 -11.91
CA ALA A 99 4.91 -1.34 -13.07
C ALA A 99 5.26 -2.83 -13.14
N VAL A 100 5.61 -3.47 -12.00
CA VAL A 100 5.90 -4.91 -11.98
C VAL A 100 4.63 -5.73 -12.19
N THR A 101 3.50 -5.33 -11.60
CA THR A 101 2.20 -5.98 -11.83
C THR A 101 1.79 -5.89 -13.29
N TYR A 102 1.91 -4.71 -13.89
CA TYR A 102 1.62 -4.47 -15.31
C TYR A 102 2.51 -5.33 -16.21
N ARG A 103 3.80 -5.46 -15.90
CA ARG A 103 4.74 -6.28 -16.68
C ARG A 103 4.36 -7.77 -16.70
N VAL A 104 3.74 -8.27 -15.62
CA VAL A 104 3.32 -9.69 -15.53
C VAL A 104 1.94 -9.91 -16.13
N LEU A 105 0.97 -9.01 -15.86
CA LEU A 105 -0.42 -9.20 -16.28
C LEU A 105 -0.68 -8.71 -17.71
N GLY A 106 0.06 -7.72 -18.19
CA GLY A 106 -0.20 -7.04 -19.45
C GLY A 106 -1.46 -6.16 -19.43
N TRP A 107 -1.60 -5.30 -20.43
CA TRP A 107 -2.71 -4.34 -20.50
C TRP A 107 -4.09 -5.00 -20.56
N GLU A 108 -4.22 -6.13 -21.26
CA GLU A 108 -5.51 -6.82 -21.41
C GLU A 108 -6.13 -7.23 -20.07
N ARG A 109 -5.30 -7.67 -19.11
CA ARG A 109 -5.77 -8.07 -17.77
C ARG A 109 -5.86 -6.88 -16.82
N VAL A 110 -4.93 -5.94 -16.92
CA VAL A 110 -4.96 -4.70 -16.12
C VAL A 110 -6.20 -3.87 -16.47
N GLY A 111 -6.54 -3.68 -17.73
CA GLY A 111 -7.71 -2.88 -18.14
C GLY A 111 -9.05 -3.57 -17.89
N ASN A 112 -9.08 -4.90 -17.70
CA ASN A 112 -10.32 -5.66 -17.57
C ASN A 112 -10.74 -5.82 -16.10
N VAL A 113 -11.22 -4.72 -15.52
CA VAL A 113 -11.62 -4.63 -14.09
C VAL A 113 -12.66 -5.69 -13.71
N THR A 114 -13.52 -6.12 -14.63
CA THR A 114 -14.56 -7.13 -14.35
C THR A 114 -14.01 -8.54 -14.11
N GLN A 115 -12.76 -8.79 -14.49
CA GLN A 115 -12.08 -10.07 -14.31
C GLN A 115 -11.12 -10.07 -13.12
N TRP A 116 -10.99 -8.96 -12.39
CA TRP A 116 -10.05 -8.91 -11.28
C TRP A 116 -10.49 -9.83 -10.14
N ASN A 117 -9.58 -10.71 -9.72
CA ASN A 117 -9.68 -11.40 -8.44
C ASN A 117 -9.33 -10.44 -7.28
N SER A 118 -9.48 -10.91 -6.04
CA SER A 118 -9.19 -10.11 -4.85
C SER A 118 -7.74 -9.60 -4.81
N MET A 119 -6.79 -10.43 -5.24
CA MET A 119 -5.37 -10.07 -5.26
C MET A 119 -5.04 -9.04 -6.32
N THR A 120 -5.64 -9.13 -7.50
CA THR A 120 -5.49 -8.14 -8.58
C THR A 120 -6.11 -6.81 -8.18
N PHE A 121 -7.25 -6.84 -7.48
CA PHE A 121 -7.84 -5.63 -6.91
C PHE A 121 -6.91 -4.96 -5.89
N GLY A 122 -6.24 -5.75 -5.03
CA GLY A 122 -5.21 -5.24 -4.12
C GLY A 122 -4.00 -4.66 -4.88
N ASN A 123 -3.45 -5.43 -5.82
CA ASN A 123 -2.23 -5.06 -6.54
C ASN A 123 -2.40 -3.88 -7.51
N ILE A 124 -3.61 -3.64 -8.00
CA ILE A 124 -3.88 -2.56 -8.96
C ILE A 124 -4.79 -1.51 -8.35
N GLY A 125 -5.99 -1.90 -7.93
CA GLY A 125 -7.01 -0.97 -7.43
C GLY A 125 -6.55 -0.20 -6.20
N VAL A 126 -6.11 -0.93 -5.17
CA VAL A 126 -5.61 -0.29 -3.93
C VAL A 126 -4.35 0.51 -4.19
N THR A 127 -3.39 -0.01 -4.97
CA THR A 127 -2.17 0.72 -5.35
C THR A 127 -2.46 2.02 -6.09
N ILE A 128 -3.37 2.03 -7.06
CA ILE A 128 -3.76 3.26 -7.76
C ILE A 128 -4.42 4.25 -6.79
N PHE A 129 -5.30 3.77 -5.91
CA PHE A 129 -5.95 4.61 -4.90
C PHE A 129 -4.94 5.28 -3.96
N LEU A 130 -3.95 4.53 -3.47
CA LEU A 130 -2.89 5.04 -2.61
C LEU A 130 -1.99 6.03 -3.37
N PHE A 131 -1.58 5.69 -4.60
CA PHE A 131 -0.81 6.57 -5.47
C PHE A 131 -1.50 7.92 -5.69
N LEU A 132 -2.80 7.91 -6.01
CA LEU A 132 -3.57 9.13 -6.24
C LEU A 132 -3.70 9.95 -4.95
N THR A 133 -3.94 9.29 -3.81
CA THR A 133 -4.03 9.96 -2.51
C THR A 133 -2.70 10.62 -2.13
N ARG A 134 -1.58 9.93 -2.34
CA ARG A 134 -0.23 10.47 -2.12
C ARG A 134 0.10 11.61 -3.08
N SER A 135 -0.25 11.46 -4.35
CA SER A 135 -0.07 12.53 -5.34
C SER A 135 -0.84 13.79 -4.93
N ALA A 136 -2.11 13.64 -4.51
CA ALA A 136 -2.91 14.75 -4.02
C ALA A 136 -2.30 15.40 -2.76
N TYR A 137 -1.74 14.60 -1.85
CA TYR A 137 -1.06 15.10 -0.66
C TYR A 137 0.22 15.86 -0.99
N LEU A 138 1.10 15.29 -1.81
CA LEU A 138 2.37 15.90 -2.21
C LEU A 138 2.18 17.17 -3.04
N LEU A 139 1.09 17.26 -3.81
CA LEU A 139 0.68 18.47 -4.53
C LEU A 139 -0.02 19.51 -3.64
N GLY A 140 -0.26 19.21 -2.36
CA GLY A 140 -0.89 20.12 -1.41
C GLY A 140 -2.41 20.30 -1.59
N LEU A 141 -3.09 19.37 -2.27
CA LEU A 141 -4.53 19.48 -2.59
C LEU A 141 -5.45 19.34 -1.37
N PHE A 142 -4.95 18.85 -0.23
CA PHE A 142 -5.72 18.73 1.02
C PHE A 142 -5.69 19.99 1.90
N GLY A 143 -5.13 21.09 1.39
CA GLY A 143 -5.07 22.38 2.08
C GLY A 143 -3.91 22.50 3.08
N PRO A 144 -3.74 23.70 3.68
CA PRO A 144 -2.71 23.93 4.70
C PRO A 144 -2.95 23.00 5.90
N HIS A 145 -1.87 22.51 6.53
CA HIS A 145 -1.98 21.82 7.82
C HIS A 145 -2.77 22.68 8.78
N ASP A 146 -3.82 22.08 9.32
CA ASP A 146 -4.82 22.78 10.11
C ASP A 146 -4.15 23.60 11.22
N LYS A 147 -4.50 24.89 11.29
CA LYS A 147 -4.03 25.82 12.33
C LYS A 147 -4.80 25.54 13.62
N GLY A 148 -4.67 24.33 14.14
CA GLY A 148 -5.21 23.93 15.43
C GLY A 148 -4.33 24.47 16.56
N VAL A 149 -4.82 25.49 17.26
CA VAL A 149 -4.27 26.13 18.48
C VAL A 149 -3.33 27.32 18.23
N THR A 150 -3.89 28.44 17.79
CA THR A 150 -3.41 29.77 18.26
C THR A 150 -4.60 30.69 18.44
N LYS A 151 -5.21 30.64 19.63
CA LYS A 151 -5.89 31.77 20.28
C LYS A 151 -6.30 31.34 21.69
N LEU A 152 -5.38 31.51 22.63
CA LEU A 152 -5.73 32.02 23.94
C LEU A 152 -4.89 33.28 24.12
N ALA A 153 -5.56 34.40 23.91
CA ALA A 153 -5.16 35.70 24.43
C ALA A 153 -5.44 35.74 25.93
#